data_AF-A0A838JJB3-F1
#
_entry.id   AF-A0A838JJB3-F1
#
_cell.length_a   1.000
_cell.length_b   1.000
_cell.length_c   1.000
_cell.angle_alpha   90.00
_cell.angle_beta   90.00
_cell.angle_gamma   90.00
#
_symmetry.space_group_name_H-M   'P 1'
#
loop_
_entity.id
_entity.type
_entity.pdbx_description
1 polymer ?
#
loop_
_entity_poly.entity_id
_entity_poly.type
_entity_poly.pdbx_seq_one_letter_code
_entity_poly.pdbx_strand_id
1 'polypeptide(L)'
;PGWLSSYEWKGYVDKKDLPFSLNPKRGWIATANNQAIPFDRFPTAYNVDPAPPNRYVRIGEYLEKHNDLTVDDMSKLALDTGESYWPAAREKLPGAFCEKPSASAAIGDGRFAKAAAILCDWDGMLASDSVGATLFVLLSNAAVDRALADELTGGAEGPVWHYMQTISHFEINIDWLWHRPANDPVWDDVRTKMIVESRDDILIAALQDAVALADSRYGSDMADWQWGVVRPFYIKHAFGGKGGVLGSLFNGESFAGTGGPETVFKNQFLRSDRAAYHPAAGPAFRMVVDMGALEQSGFSMAGGESGWPKSPHYGDLTADWMSGKLRPLTPTEGGTKIRFVP
;
A
#
# COMPACT_ATOMS: atom_id res chain seq x y z
N PRO A 1 22.59 22.07 -13.19
CA PRO A 1 22.42 23.55 -13.21
C PRO A 1 22.12 24.06 -14.61
N GLY A 2 21.14 24.95 -14.77
CA GLY A 2 20.69 25.38 -16.10
C GLY A 2 21.67 26.28 -16.88
N TRP A 3 22.68 26.85 -16.21
CA TRP A 3 23.69 27.71 -16.81
C TRP A 3 24.95 26.96 -17.29
N LEU A 4 24.98 25.63 -17.16
CA LEU A 4 26.10 24.79 -17.56
C LEU A 4 25.65 23.91 -18.73
N SER A 5 26.24 24.12 -19.91
CA SER A 5 25.95 23.32 -21.11
C SER A 5 26.19 21.82 -20.92
N SER A 6 27.01 21.43 -19.94
CA SER A 6 27.24 20.03 -19.57
C SER A 6 25.99 19.31 -19.02
N TYR A 7 24.95 20.05 -18.62
CA TYR A 7 23.68 19.50 -18.12
C TYR A 7 22.54 19.56 -19.15
N GLU A 8 22.79 20.09 -20.35
CA GLU A 8 21.78 20.14 -21.41
C GLU A 8 21.47 18.76 -21.98
N TRP A 9 20.21 18.54 -22.35
CA TRP A 9 19.79 17.33 -23.06
C TRP A 9 20.46 17.29 -24.44
N LYS A 10 21.00 16.12 -24.82
CA LYS A 10 21.70 15.91 -26.10
C LYS A 10 20.80 15.38 -27.21
N GLY A 11 19.50 15.34 -26.99
CA GLY A 11 18.50 14.72 -27.88
C GLY A 11 17.59 13.74 -27.13
N TYR A 12 16.88 12.91 -27.89
CA TYR A 12 16.02 11.85 -27.38
C TYR A 12 16.69 10.48 -27.52
N VAL A 13 16.28 9.52 -26.70
CA VAL A 13 16.68 8.12 -26.87
C VAL A 13 15.94 7.53 -28.07
N ASP A 14 16.66 6.83 -28.94
CA ASP A 14 16.07 6.19 -30.12
C ASP A 14 15.08 5.08 -29.71
N LYS A 15 13.98 4.94 -30.46
CA LYS A 15 12.96 3.90 -30.19
C LYS A 15 13.53 2.49 -30.10
N LYS A 16 14.54 2.17 -30.92
CA LYS A 16 15.19 0.84 -30.97
C LYS A 16 15.98 0.52 -29.70
N ASP A 17 16.40 1.55 -28.97
CA ASP A 17 17.19 1.40 -27.76
C ASP A 17 16.27 1.25 -26.54
N LEU A 18 14.96 1.53 -26.65
CA LEU A 18 14.01 1.37 -25.56
C LEU A 18 13.93 -0.08 -25.06
N PRO A 19 13.84 -0.30 -23.73
CA PRO A 19 13.66 -1.63 -23.17
C PRO A 19 12.40 -2.32 -23.69
N PHE A 20 12.55 -3.58 -24.10
CA PHE A 20 11.47 -4.37 -24.66
C PHE A 20 11.68 -5.87 -24.36
N SER A 21 10.57 -6.59 -24.23
CA SER A 21 10.55 -8.05 -24.09
C SER A 21 9.37 -8.63 -24.86
N LEU A 22 9.61 -9.68 -25.65
CA LEU A 22 8.60 -10.41 -26.40
C LEU A 22 8.78 -11.90 -26.17
N ASN A 23 7.69 -12.57 -25.79
CA ASN A 23 7.65 -14.01 -25.53
C ASN A 23 8.83 -14.49 -24.65
N PRO A 24 9.03 -13.90 -23.45
CA PRO A 24 10.13 -14.30 -22.59
C PRO A 24 9.99 -15.77 -22.17
N LYS A 25 11.11 -16.49 -22.07
CA LYS A 25 11.13 -17.93 -21.73
C LYS A 25 10.36 -18.29 -20.45
N ARG A 26 10.27 -17.37 -19.49
CA ARG A 26 9.54 -17.55 -18.23
C ARG A 26 8.01 -17.61 -18.39
N GLY A 27 7.47 -17.26 -19.56
CA GLY A 27 6.04 -17.36 -19.88
C GLY A 27 5.17 -16.19 -19.42
N TRP A 28 5.69 -15.21 -18.68
CA TRP A 28 4.92 -14.07 -18.18
C TRP A 28 5.68 -12.73 -18.25
N ILE A 29 4.92 -11.63 -18.23
CA ILE A 29 5.41 -10.26 -18.10
C ILE A 29 4.55 -9.58 -17.02
N ALA A 30 5.20 -8.91 -16.07
CA ALA A 30 4.54 -8.08 -15.07
C ALA A 30 5.29 -6.76 -14.91
N THR A 31 4.55 -5.70 -14.61
CA THR A 31 5.09 -4.38 -14.27
C THR A 31 4.27 -3.81 -13.13
N ALA A 32 4.92 -3.36 -12.06
CA ALA A 32 4.25 -2.78 -10.90
C ALA A 32 4.99 -1.52 -10.42
N ASN A 33 5.34 -0.62 -11.35
CA ASN A 33 6.14 0.59 -11.10
C ASN A 33 7.56 0.33 -10.57
N ASN A 34 7.96 -0.94 -10.51
CA ASN A 34 9.30 -1.38 -10.16
C ASN A 34 10.31 -1.02 -11.26
N GLN A 35 11.58 -1.10 -10.91
CA GLN A 35 12.66 -0.92 -11.87
C GLN A 35 12.56 -1.94 -13.02
N ALA A 36 12.37 -1.42 -14.24
CA ALA A 36 12.22 -2.24 -15.44
C ALA A 36 13.55 -2.77 -16.01
N ILE A 37 14.64 -2.04 -15.79
CA ILE A 37 15.99 -2.34 -16.31
C ILE A 37 17.05 -2.10 -15.25
N PRO A 38 18.08 -2.95 -15.14
CA PRO A 38 19.23 -2.71 -14.27
C PRO A 38 19.89 -1.35 -14.53
N PHE A 39 20.34 -0.67 -13.47
CA PHE A 39 20.95 0.67 -13.54
C PHE A 39 22.23 0.71 -14.39
N ASP A 40 22.93 -0.42 -14.52
CA ASP A 40 24.17 -0.57 -15.29
C ASP A 40 23.93 -0.77 -16.80
N ARG A 41 22.70 -1.06 -17.22
CA ARG A 41 22.36 -1.35 -18.63
C ARG A 41 21.72 -0.19 -19.38
N PHE A 42 21.34 0.88 -18.70
CA PHE A 42 20.69 2.02 -19.34
C PHE A 42 21.16 3.33 -18.72
N PRO A 43 21.54 4.35 -19.52
CA PRO A 43 21.87 5.66 -18.99
C PRO A 43 20.76 6.16 -18.07
N THR A 44 21.16 6.74 -16.94
CA THR A 44 20.38 7.16 -15.76
C THR A 44 19.10 7.96 -15.98
N ALA A 45 18.76 8.32 -17.22
CA ALA A 45 17.53 9.04 -17.57
C ALA A 45 16.25 8.20 -17.46
N TYR A 46 16.34 6.86 -17.43
CA TYR A 46 15.15 5.98 -17.48
C TYR A 46 14.59 5.56 -16.11
N ASN A 47 15.34 5.69 -15.03
CA ASN A 47 14.87 5.31 -13.68
C ASN A 47 15.75 6.01 -12.65
N VAL A 48 15.24 7.07 -12.02
CA VAL A 48 15.91 7.70 -10.87
C VAL A 48 15.26 7.20 -9.57
N ASP A 49 13.93 7.08 -9.55
CA ASP A 49 13.17 6.74 -8.33
C ASP A 49 12.06 5.71 -8.61
N PRO A 50 12.38 4.42 -8.84
CA PRO A 50 11.36 3.39 -9.00
C PRO A 50 10.62 3.14 -7.68
N ALA A 51 9.38 2.65 -7.77
CA ALA A 51 8.71 2.11 -6.58
C ALA A 51 9.45 0.85 -6.07
N PRO A 52 9.36 0.53 -4.77
CA PRO A 52 9.84 -0.74 -4.25
C PRO A 52 9.32 -1.92 -5.09
N PRO A 53 10.13 -2.97 -5.31
CA PRO A 53 9.77 -4.06 -6.21
C PRO A 53 8.72 -5.00 -5.64
N ASN A 54 8.22 -4.76 -4.44
CA ASN A 54 7.54 -5.78 -3.63
C ASN A 54 6.24 -6.29 -4.27
N ARG A 55 5.41 -5.40 -4.82
CA ARG A 55 4.22 -5.80 -5.61
C ARG A 55 4.59 -6.62 -6.85
N TYR A 56 5.68 -6.27 -7.52
CA TYR A 56 6.18 -7.03 -8.67
C TYR A 56 6.64 -8.43 -8.23
N VAL A 57 7.35 -8.53 -7.10
CA VAL A 57 7.77 -9.81 -6.51
C VAL A 57 6.56 -10.67 -6.18
N ARG A 58 5.56 -10.11 -5.48
CA ARG A 58 4.32 -10.81 -5.12
C ARG A 58 3.55 -11.34 -6.33
N ILE A 59 3.40 -10.51 -7.38
CA ILE A 59 2.79 -10.92 -8.64
C ILE A 59 3.64 -12.02 -9.31
N GLY A 60 4.95 -11.85 -9.37
CA GLY A 60 5.88 -12.82 -9.95
C GLY A 60 5.81 -14.18 -9.27
N GLU A 61 5.85 -14.23 -7.94
CA GLU A 61 5.72 -15.46 -7.15
C GLU A 61 4.40 -16.20 -7.45
N TYR A 62 3.31 -15.45 -7.63
CA TYR A 62 2.03 -16.03 -8.01
C TYR A 62 2.09 -16.60 -9.43
N LEU A 63 2.57 -15.83 -10.40
CA LEU A 63 2.68 -16.26 -11.81
C LEU A 63 3.67 -17.40 -12.03
N GLU A 64 4.71 -17.52 -11.21
CA GLU A 64 5.68 -18.63 -11.29
C GLU A 64 5.13 -19.95 -10.77
N LYS A 65 4.14 -19.91 -9.85
CA LYS A 65 3.55 -21.10 -9.22
C LYS A 65 2.35 -21.65 -9.98
N HIS A 66 1.86 -20.96 -10.99
CA HIS A 66 0.66 -21.32 -11.75
C HIS A 66 0.95 -21.30 -13.26
N ASN A 67 0.37 -22.25 -13.99
CA ASN A 67 0.56 -22.36 -15.44
C ASN A 67 -0.77 -22.48 -16.23
N ASP A 68 -1.90 -22.43 -15.53
CA ASP A 68 -3.26 -22.64 -16.02
C ASP A 68 -4.22 -21.58 -15.48
N LEU A 69 -3.74 -20.33 -15.39
CA LEU A 69 -4.48 -19.19 -14.83
C LEU A 69 -5.73 -18.85 -15.64
N THR A 70 -6.84 -18.74 -14.93
CA THR A 70 -8.13 -18.28 -15.48
C THR A 70 -8.34 -16.78 -15.29
N VAL A 71 -9.41 -16.25 -15.89
CA VAL A 71 -9.86 -14.87 -15.65
C VAL A 71 -10.12 -14.60 -14.15
N ASP A 72 -10.71 -15.56 -13.46
CA ASP A 72 -11.03 -15.46 -12.03
C ASP A 72 -9.76 -15.41 -11.16
N ASP A 73 -8.77 -16.24 -11.49
CA ASP A 73 -7.47 -16.25 -10.79
C ASP A 73 -6.76 -14.90 -10.89
N MET A 74 -6.74 -14.32 -12.09
CA MET A 74 -6.15 -13.00 -12.32
C MET A 74 -6.94 -11.88 -11.64
N SER A 75 -8.27 -12.00 -11.53
CA SER A 75 -9.09 -11.05 -10.77
C SER A 75 -8.76 -11.11 -9.27
N LYS A 76 -8.63 -12.33 -8.71
CA LYS A 76 -8.23 -12.54 -7.32
C LYS A 76 -6.83 -12.03 -7.03
N LEU A 77 -5.88 -12.24 -7.94
CA LEU A 77 -4.53 -11.69 -7.80
C LEU A 77 -4.56 -10.16 -7.70
N ALA A 78 -5.41 -9.48 -8.47
CA ALA A 78 -5.57 -8.04 -8.41
C ALA A 78 -6.21 -7.52 -7.10
N LEU A 79 -6.72 -8.42 -6.28
CA LEU A 79 -7.24 -8.17 -4.94
C LEU A 79 -6.29 -8.60 -3.81
N ASP A 80 -5.11 -9.15 -4.11
CA ASP A 80 -4.18 -9.64 -3.09
C ASP A 80 -3.77 -8.49 -2.14
N THR A 81 -3.99 -8.72 -0.85
CA THR A 81 -3.73 -7.79 0.25
C THR A 81 -2.54 -8.20 1.12
N GLY A 82 -1.70 -9.10 0.62
CA GLY A 82 -0.49 -9.51 1.31
C GLY A 82 0.46 -8.33 1.49
N GLU A 83 0.75 -7.99 2.74
CA GLU A 83 1.67 -6.91 3.09
C GLU A 83 3.09 -7.32 2.74
N SER A 84 3.62 -6.64 1.73
CA SER A 84 4.95 -6.84 1.18
C SER A 84 6.08 -6.67 2.20
N TYR A 85 5.90 -5.82 3.22
CA TYR A 85 6.90 -5.64 4.27
C TYR A 85 6.88 -6.76 5.32
N TRP A 86 5.80 -7.54 5.39
CA TRP A 86 5.59 -8.53 6.44
C TRP A 86 6.69 -9.61 6.50
N PRO A 87 7.17 -10.20 5.39
CA PRO A 87 8.23 -11.20 5.44
C PRO A 87 9.51 -10.73 6.12
N ALA A 88 9.93 -9.47 5.87
CA ALA A 88 11.11 -8.90 6.52
C ALA A 88 10.84 -8.53 7.98
N ALA A 89 9.65 -8.00 8.27
CA ALA A 89 9.27 -7.62 9.63
C ALA A 89 9.12 -8.84 10.55
N ARG A 90 8.43 -9.90 10.12
CA ARG A 90 8.16 -11.11 10.92
C ARG A 90 9.42 -11.86 11.34
N GLU A 91 10.54 -11.68 10.65
CA GLU A 91 11.84 -12.23 11.05
C GLU A 91 12.46 -11.46 12.23
N LYS A 92 12.03 -10.22 12.46
CA LYS A 92 12.60 -9.31 13.48
C LYS A 92 11.72 -9.18 14.72
N LEU A 93 10.39 -9.22 14.57
CA LEU A 93 9.45 -9.08 15.69
C LEU A 93 9.64 -10.13 16.81
N PRO A 94 10.00 -11.41 16.51
CA PRO A 94 10.25 -12.38 17.57
C PRO A 94 11.36 -11.97 18.54
N GLY A 95 12.47 -11.48 17.99
CA GLY A 95 13.57 -10.94 18.77
C GLY A 95 13.18 -9.70 19.56
N ALA A 96 12.31 -8.83 19.02
CA ALA A 96 11.88 -7.63 19.73
C ALA A 96 10.94 -7.94 20.91
N PHE A 97 9.86 -8.68 20.68
CA PHE A 97 8.84 -8.90 21.72
C PHE A 97 8.06 -10.23 21.67
N CYS A 98 8.03 -11.00 20.56
CA CYS A 98 7.25 -12.26 20.57
C CYS A 98 7.87 -13.34 21.48
N GLU A 99 9.20 -13.42 21.53
CA GLU A 99 9.93 -14.43 22.32
C GLU A 99 10.46 -13.87 23.65
N LYS A 100 10.15 -12.60 23.97
CA LYS A 100 10.62 -11.90 25.18
C LYS A 100 9.45 -11.44 26.07
N PRO A 101 8.74 -12.34 26.78
CA PRO A 101 7.62 -11.97 27.65
C PRO A 101 7.96 -10.95 28.75
N SER A 102 9.24 -10.88 29.15
CA SER A 102 9.73 -9.91 30.14
C SER A 102 9.70 -8.46 29.64
N ALA A 103 9.87 -8.23 28.33
CA ALA A 103 9.70 -6.90 27.73
C ALA A 103 8.25 -6.42 27.89
N SER A 104 7.29 -7.31 27.65
CA SER A 104 5.87 -7.04 27.86
C SER A 104 5.51 -6.82 29.33
N ALA A 105 6.15 -7.56 30.25
CA ALA A 105 5.92 -7.42 31.69
C ALA A 105 6.47 -6.10 32.27
N ALA A 106 7.58 -5.59 31.74
CA ALA A 106 8.20 -4.34 32.18
C ALA A 106 7.35 -3.10 31.88
N ILE A 107 6.44 -3.19 30.91
CA ILE A 107 5.59 -2.08 30.45
C ILE A 107 4.34 -1.91 31.33
N GLY A 108 4.01 -2.90 32.18
CA GLY A 108 2.97 -2.78 33.21
C GLY A 108 1.51 -2.70 32.72
N ASP A 109 1.28 -2.60 31.42
CA ASP A 109 -0.03 -2.54 30.79
C ASP A 109 -0.27 -3.78 29.92
N GLY A 110 -1.16 -4.68 30.33
CA GLY A 110 -1.48 -5.93 29.61
C GLY A 110 -1.92 -5.71 28.16
N ARG A 111 -2.22 -4.46 27.77
CA ARG A 111 -2.48 -4.04 26.39
C ARG A 111 -1.29 -4.28 25.47
N PHE A 112 -0.06 -3.95 25.88
CA PHE A 112 1.12 -4.19 25.05
C PHE A 112 1.25 -5.68 24.74
N ALA A 113 1.14 -6.53 25.75
CA ALA A 113 1.22 -7.99 25.58
C ALA A 113 0.15 -8.52 24.62
N LYS A 114 -1.08 -8.00 24.69
CA LYS A 114 -2.16 -8.37 23.78
C LYS A 114 -1.89 -7.95 22.34
N ALA A 115 -1.44 -6.70 22.13
CA ALA A 115 -1.10 -6.21 20.79
C ALA A 115 0.09 -6.96 20.18
N ALA A 116 1.12 -7.23 20.99
CA ALA A 116 2.26 -8.05 20.60
C ALA A 116 1.80 -9.44 20.16
N ALA A 117 0.97 -10.13 20.96
CA ALA A 117 0.42 -11.44 20.60
C ALA A 117 -0.34 -11.42 19.26
N ILE A 118 -1.20 -10.42 19.04
CA ILE A 118 -1.93 -10.26 17.77
C ILE A 118 -0.97 -10.13 16.59
N LEU A 119 0.08 -9.30 16.72
CA LEU A 119 1.06 -9.12 15.65
C LEU A 119 1.90 -10.37 15.41
N CYS A 120 2.32 -11.06 16.46
CA CYS A 120 3.14 -12.27 16.35
C CYS A 120 2.39 -13.42 15.66
N ASP A 121 1.06 -13.47 15.81
CA ASP A 121 0.19 -14.46 15.15
C ASP A 121 -0.37 -13.96 13.80
N TRP A 122 -0.08 -12.72 13.40
CA TRP A 122 -0.66 -12.13 12.20
C TRP A 122 -0.14 -12.80 10.91
N ASP A 123 -1.05 -13.00 9.96
CA ASP A 123 -0.78 -13.67 8.69
C ASP A 123 -0.14 -12.77 7.62
N GLY A 124 -0.02 -11.47 7.89
CA GLY A 124 0.49 -10.49 6.95
C GLY A 124 -0.56 -9.93 5.98
N MET A 125 -1.84 -10.24 6.16
CA MET A 125 -2.89 -9.80 5.24
C MET A 125 -3.54 -8.50 5.73
N LEU A 126 -3.53 -7.46 4.89
CA LEU A 126 -4.27 -6.21 5.11
C LEU A 126 -5.76 -6.37 4.80
N ALA A 127 -6.38 -7.41 5.36
CA ALA A 127 -7.82 -7.68 5.27
C ALA A 127 -8.62 -6.67 6.10
N SER A 128 -9.86 -6.38 5.70
CA SER A 128 -10.70 -5.35 6.32
C SER A 128 -11.09 -5.66 7.77
N ASP A 129 -11.12 -6.92 8.17
CA ASP A 129 -11.44 -7.39 9.52
C ASP A 129 -10.18 -7.61 10.39
N SER A 130 -8.99 -7.35 9.85
CA SER A 130 -7.73 -7.63 10.54
C SER A 130 -7.35 -6.50 11.51
N VAL A 131 -7.23 -6.84 12.80
CA VAL A 131 -6.61 -5.97 13.82
C VAL A 131 -5.09 -5.96 13.66
N GLY A 132 -4.49 -7.09 13.28
CA GLY A 132 -3.05 -7.21 13.03
C GLY A 132 -2.59 -6.25 11.93
N ALA A 133 -3.40 -6.07 10.88
CA ALA A 133 -3.16 -5.10 9.80
C ALA A 133 -3.04 -3.67 10.34
N THR A 134 -3.99 -3.22 11.16
CA THR A 134 -3.93 -1.90 11.80
C THR A 134 -2.69 -1.78 12.66
N LEU A 135 -2.45 -2.73 13.56
CA LEU A 135 -1.30 -2.71 14.46
C LEU A 135 0.01 -2.64 13.69
N PHE A 136 0.14 -3.38 12.58
CA PHE A 136 1.36 -3.43 11.80
C PHE A 136 1.64 -2.11 11.08
N VAL A 137 0.59 -1.49 10.51
CA VAL A 137 0.72 -0.17 9.88
C VAL A 137 1.08 0.90 10.89
N LEU A 138 0.44 0.90 12.07
CA LEU A 138 0.75 1.84 13.14
C LEU A 138 2.17 1.64 13.68
N LEU A 139 2.57 0.39 13.92
CA LEU A 139 3.92 0.02 14.33
C LEU A 139 4.96 0.50 13.31
N SER A 140 4.76 0.21 12.03
CA SER A 140 5.69 0.61 10.96
C SER A 140 5.85 2.12 10.89
N ASN A 141 4.75 2.88 11.03
CA ASN A 141 4.80 4.34 11.05
C ASN A 141 5.56 4.87 12.28
N ALA A 142 5.29 4.33 13.46
CA ALA A 142 5.96 4.72 14.70
C ALA A 142 7.44 4.33 14.71
N ALA A 143 7.80 3.17 14.14
CA ALA A 143 9.18 2.74 14.00
C ALA A 143 9.98 3.70 13.11
N VAL A 144 9.41 4.12 11.98
CA VAL A 144 10.07 5.12 11.12
C VAL A 144 10.15 6.49 11.81
N ASP A 145 9.16 6.89 12.61
CA ASP A 145 9.24 8.13 13.41
C ASP A 145 10.40 8.08 14.40
N ARG A 146 10.52 6.97 15.12
CA ARG A 146 11.52 6.81 16.16
C ARG A 146 12.93 6.67 15.61
N ALA A 147 13.09 6.01 14.47
CA ALA A 147 14.40 5.70 13.89
C ALA A 147 14.94 6.81 12.96
N LEU A 148 14.07 7.57 12.28
CA LEU A 148 14.53 8.52 11.26
C LEU A 148 14.37 9.99 11.66
N ALA A 149 13.47 10.34 12.58
CA ALA A 149 13.17 11.75 12.80
C ALA A 149 14.35 12.50 13.44
N ASP A 150 15.10 11.87 14.33
CA ASP A 150 16.24 12.45 15.04
C ASP A 150 17.52 12.52 14.20
N GLU A 151 17.64 11.70 13.17
CA GLU A 151 18.75 11.69 12.20
C GLU A 151 18.71 12.90 11.24
N LEU A 152 17.56 13.56 11.12
CA LEU A 152 17.34 14.61 10.13
C LEU A 152 17.53 16.00 10.71
N THR A 153 18.15 16.86 9.92
CA THR A 153 18.23 18.29 10.24
C THR A 153 16.83 18.88 10.34
N GLY A 154 16.49 19.45 11.51
CA GLY A 154 15.17 20.01 11.79
C GLY A 154 14.17 19.00 12.39
N GLY A 155 14.56 17.75 12.58
CA GLY A 155 13.74 16.76 13.26
C GLY A 155 12.45 16.40 12.50
N ALA A 156 11.44 15.96 13.25
CA ALA A 156 10.10 15.66 12.76
C ALA A 156 9.31 16.87 12.21
N GLU A 157 9.84 18.08 12.33
CA GLU A 157 9.23 19.33 11.81
C GLU A 157 10.07 19.92 10.66
N GLY A 158 11.15 19.24 10.27
CA GLY A 158 12.06 19.70 9.23
C GLY A 158 11.50 19.51 7.82
N PRO A 159 11.92 20.35 6.84
CA PRO A 159 11.48 20.19 5.45
C PRO A 159 11.93 18.85 4.85
N VAL A 160 13.07 18.31 5.28
CA VAL A 160 13.56 16.99 4.86
C VAL A 160 12.63 15.89 5.34
N TRP A 161 12.20 15.97 6.60
CA TRP A 161 11.24 15.01 7.15
C TRP A 161 9.94 15.02 6.35
N HIS A 162 9.34 16.20 6.11
CA HIS A 162 8.13 16.31 5.31
C HIS A 162 8.28 15.75 3.89
N TYR A 163 9.43 15.96 3.26
CA TYR A 163 9.74 15.35 1.96
C TYR A 163 9.76 13.82 2.03
N MET A 164 10.37 13.26 3.08
CA MET A 164 10.42 11.81 3.32
C MET A 164 9.05 11.20 3.64
N GLN A 165 8.05 12.01 4.03
CA GLN A 165 6.66 11.58 4.22
C GLN A 165 5.83 11.56 2.92
N THR A 166 6.38 11.99 1.78
CA THR A 166 5.69 11.88 0.48
C THR A 166 5.55 10.42 0.06
N ILE A 167 4.55 10.10 -0.76
CA ILE A 167 4.14 8.72 -1.09
C ILE A 167 5.32 7.81 -1.44
N SER A 168 6.13 8.18 -2.44
CA SER A 168 7.22 7.32 -2.93
C SER A 168 8.33 7.15 -1.89
N HIS A 169 8.71 8.22 -1.19
CA HIS A 169 9.77 8.15 -0.17
C HIS A 169 9.31 7.36 1.05
N PHE A 170 8.04 7.51 1.43
CA PHE A 170 7.46 6.77 2.54
C PHE A 170 7.59 5.25 2.34
N GLU A 171 7.22 4.76 1.16
CA GLU A 171 7.30 3.34 0.80
C GLU A 171 8.75 2.84 0.86
N ILE A 172 9.67 3.58 0.23
CA ILE A 172 11.10 3.26 0.23
C ILE A 172 11.68 3.25 1.65
N ASN A 173 11.29 4.21 2.50
CA ASN A 173 11.80 4.33 3.86
C ASN A 173 11.35 3.19 4.77
N ILE A 174 10.08 2.77 4.67
CA ILE A 174 9.59 1.58 5.41
C ILE A 174 10.36 0.34 4.94
N ASP A 175 10.44 0.13 3.62
CA ASP A 175 11.14 -1.03 3.06
C ASP A 175 12.60 -1.08 3.56
N TRP A 176 13.30 0.05 3.44
CA TRP A 176 14.68 0.19 3.85
C TRP A 176 14.88 -0.09 5.34
N LEU A 177 13.99 0.42 6.20
CA LEU A 177 14.05 0.25 7.65
C LEU A 177 13.88 -1.24 8.02
N TRP A 178 12.92 -1.93 7.41
CA TRP A 178 12.72 -3.37 7.62
C TRP A 178 13.86 -4.24 7.06
N HIS A 179 14.80 -3.69 6.30
CA HIS A 179 16.00 -4.40 5.88
C HIS A 179 17.25 -4.03 6.69
N ARG A 180 17.14 -3.15 7.70
CA ARG A 180 18.28 -2.82 8.58
C ARG A 180 18.64 -3.96 9.53
N PRO A 181 19.94 -4.18 9.80
CA PRO A 181 20.38 -5.07 10.87
C PRO A 181 20.02 -4.49 12.25
N ALA A 182 20.05 -5.32 13.29
CA ALA A 182 19.63 -4.92 14.64
C ALA A 182 20.53 -3.86 15.29
N ASN A 183 21.79 -3.76 14.84
CA ASN A 183 22.82 -2.84 15.31
C ASN A 183 23.11 -1.70 14.32
N ASP A 184 22.22 -1.48 13.34
CA ASP A 184 22.34 -0.31 12.47
C ASP A 184 22.22 0.98 13.31
N PRO A 185 23.09 1.98 13.13
CA PRO A 185 23.04 3.22 13.91
C PRO A 185 21.70 3.95 13.84
N VAL A 186 20.90 3.74 12.77
CA VAL A 186 19.58 4.38 12.64
C VAL A 186 18.57 3.97 13.73
N TRP A 187 18.88 2.94 14.52
CA TRP A 187 18.03 2.55 15.65
C TRP A 187 18.40 3.27 16.95
N ASP A 188 19.54 3.95 17.01
CA ASP A 188 19.97 4.70 18.19
C ASP A 188 19.28 6.06 18.21
N ASP A 189 18.63 6.44 19.30
CA ASP A 189 18.06 7.78 19.41
C ASP A 189 19.19 8.76 19.78
N VAL A 190 19.69 9.52 18.82
CA VAL A 190 20.88 10.39 19.07
C VAL A 190 20.62 11.50 20.09
N ARG A 191 19.37 11.68 20.54
CA ARG A 191 18.97 12.62 21.60
C ARG A 191 19.20 12.02 22.99
N THR A 192 19.23 10.69 23.15
CA THR A 192 19.42 10.00 24.44
C THR A 192 20.89 9.68 24.70
N LYS A 193 21.77 10.70 24.71
CA LYS A 193 23.26 10.63 24.77
C LYS A 193 23.95 9.62 25.71
N MET A 194 23.26 9.06 26.70
CA MET A 194 23.80 8.13 27.69
C MET A 194 23.31 6.69 27.50
N ILE A 195 22.44 6.46 26.53
CA ILE A 195 21.82 5.19 26.17
C ILE A 195 22.17 4.96 24.71
N VAL A 196 22.30 3.69 24.33
CA VAL A 196 22.37 3.29 22.92
C VAL A 196 21.22 2.33 22.69
N GLU A 197 20.20 2.76 21.97
CA GLU A 197 19.05 1.91 21.66
C GLU A 197 19.38 0.91 20.55
N SER A 198 18.84 -0.30 20.68
CA SER A 198 18.84 -1.28 19.59
C SER A 198 17.54 -1.19 18.79
N ARG A 199 17.51 -1.86 17.63
CA ARG A 199 16.25 -2.10 16.90
C ARG A 199 15.13 -2.59 17.82
N ASP A 200 15.43 -3.54 18.68
CA ASP A 200 14.42 -4.17 19.53
C ASP A 200 13.82 -3.16 20.51
N ASP A 201 14.65 -2.27 21.07
CA ASP A 201 14.20 -1.18 21.95
C ASP A 201 13.28 -0.21 21.22
N ILE A 202 13.66 0.20 20.00
CA ILE A 202 12.84 1.06 19.15
C ILE A 202 11.52 0.40 18.75
N LEU A 203 11.52 -0.88 18.40
CA LEU A 203 10.31 -1.60 18.02
C LEU A 203 9.35 -1.80 19.20
N ILE A 204 9.87 -2.03 20.41
CA ILE A 204 9.06 -2.05 21.64
C ILE A 204 8.40 -0.68 21.85
N ALA A 205 9.17 0.39 21.79
CA ALA A 205 8.66 1.74 22.01
C ALA A 205 7.68 2.17 20.90
N ALA A 206 7.92 1.75 19.65
CA ALA A 206 7.02 1.98 18.53
C ALA A 206 5.68 1.23 18.69
N LEU A 207 5.69 0.00 19.21
CA LEU A 207 4.45 -0.73 19.48
C LEU A 207 3.66 -0.07 20.62
N GLN A 208 4.33 0.47 21.63
CA GLN A 208 3.66 1.27 22.68
C GLN A 208 2.95 2.49 22.08
N ASP A 209 3.65 3.24 21.21
CA ASP A 209 3.06 4.39 20.53
C ASP A 209 1.88 3.98 19.65
N ALA A 210 2.00 2.87 18.93
CA ALA A 210 0.93 2.33 18.09
C ALA A 210 -0.32 1.98 18.91
N VAL A 211 -0.15 1.30 20.05
CA VAL A 211 -1.23 0.94 20.97
C VAL A 211 -1.88 2.19 21.56
N ALA A 212 -1.08 3.14 22.04
CA ALA A 212 -1.59 4.40 22.60
C ALA A 212 -2.37 5.22 21.55
N LEU A 213 -1.86 5.27 20.32
CA LEU A 213 -2.53 5.95 19.22
C LEU A 213 -3.85 5.29 18.84
N ALA A 214 -3.88 3.96 18.76
CA ALA A 214 -5.09 3.21 18.45
C ALA A 214 -6.13 3.38 19.56
N ASP A 215 -5.71 3.29 20.81
CA ASP A 215 -6.56 3.48 22.00
C ASP A 215 -7.22 4.86 22.01
N SER A 216 -6.43 5.90 21.80
CA SER A 216 -6.91 7.28 21.77
C SER A 216 -7.92 7.56 20.66
N ARG A 217 -7.94 6.77 19.58
CA ARG A 217 -8.71 7.08 18.36
C ARG A 217 -9.87 6.14 18.11
N TYR A 218 -9.67 4.87 18.40
CA TYR A 218 -10.60 3.80 18.08
C TYR A 218 -11.16 3.15 19.35
N GLY A 219 -10.74 3.63 20.52
CA GLY A 219 -11.24 3.18 21.82
C GLY A 219 -10.43 2.03 22.40
N SER A 220 -10.81 1.64 23.62
CA SER A 220 -10.05 0.69 24.42
C SER A 220 -10.22 -0.76 24.01
N ASP A 221 -11.26 -1.10 23.25
CA ASP A 221 -11.41 -2.46 22.74
C ASP A 221 -10.62 -2.63 21.45
N MET A 222 -9.61 -3.51 21.47
CA MET A 222 -8.80 -3.81 20.28
C MET A 222 -9.63 -4.47 19.17
N ALA A 223 -10.78 -5.06 19.49
CA ALA A 223 -11.69 -5.60 18.47
C ALA A 223 -12.26 -4.52 17.54
N ASP A 224 -12.27 -3.25 17.97
CA ASP A 224 -12.71 -2.10 17.16
C ASP A 224 -11.61 -1.61 16.21
N TRP A 225 -10.38 -2.13 16.33
CA TRP A 225 -9.23 -1.71 15.54
C TRP A 225 -9.11 -2.45 14.21
N GLN A 226 -10.21 -2.99 13.70
CA GLN A 226 -10.24 -3.67 12.41
C GLN A 226 -9.85 -2.69 11.29
N TRP A 227 -9.01 -3.14 10.37
CA TRP A 227 -8.46 -2.28 9.32
C TRP A 227 -9.52 -1.51 8.55
N GLY A 228 -10.60 -2.17 8.15
CA GLY A 228 -11.69 -1.56 7.40
C GLY A 228 -12.51 -0.53 8.19
N VAL A 229 -12.49 -0.59 9.52
CA VAL A 229 -13.07 0.43 10.41
C VAL A 229 -12.13 1.64 10.52
N VAL A 230 -10.83 1.38 10.67
CA VAL A 230 -9.77 2.39 10.76
C VAL A 230 -9.67 3.23 9.48
N ARG A 231 -10.01 2.64 8.33
CA ARG A 231 -9.93 3.29 7.01
C ARG A 231 -11.10 2.91 6.10
N PRO A 232 -12.27 3.51 6.32
CA PRO A 232 -13.37 3.31 5.39
C PRO A 232 -12.99 3.81 3.99
N PHE A 233 -13.44 3.07 2.98
CA PHE A 233 -13.35 3.46 1.57
C PHE A 233 -14.70 4.01 1.11
N TYR A 234 -14.68 5.15 0.45
CA TYR A 234 -15.82 5.68 -0.30
C TYR A 234 -15.30 6.59 -1.41
N ILE A 235 -16.10 6.75 -2.47
CA ILE A 235 -15.80 7.75 -3.51
C ILE A 235 -16.06 9.13 -2.93
N LYS A 236 -14.98 9.84 -2.61
CA LYS A 236 -15.04 11.20 -2.08
C LYS A 236 -15.27 12.20 -3.20
N HIS A 237 -16.36 12.96 -3.10
CA HIS A 237 -16.66 14.03 -4.06
C HIS A 237 -15.94 15.32 -3.69
N ALA A 238 -15.50 16.09 -4.70
CA ALA A 238 -14.78 17.35 -4.52
C ALA A 238 -15.55 18.36 -3.64
N PHE A 239 -16.88 18.37 -3.74
CA PHE A 239 -17.76 19.22 -2.92
C PHE A 239 -18.38 18.52 -1.70
N GLY A 240 -18.05 17.24 -1.46
CA GLY A 240 -18.60 16.45 -0.36
C GLY A 240 -17.88 16.68 0.98
N GLY A 241 -16.67 17.22 0.97
CA GLY A 241 -15.87 17.41 2.19
C GLY A 241 -15.55 16.09 2.90
N LYS A 242 -15.35 16.14 4.23
CA LYS A 242 -15.08 14.96 5.08
C LYS A 242 -16.37 14.33 5.66
N GLY A 243 -17.56 14.79 5.27
CA GLY A 243 -18.85 14.33 5.83
C GLY A 243 -19.91 15.43 5.92
N GLY A 244 -20.92 15.21 6.78
CA GLY A 244 -22.05 16.14 6.97
C GLY A 244 -23.05 16.14 5.80
N VAL A 245 -23.89 17.16 5.72
CA VAL A 245 -24.98 17.23 4.71
C VAL A 245 -24.45 17.11 3.28
N LEU A 246 -23.37 17.81 2.95
CA LEU A 246 -22.76 17.73 1.62
C LEU A 246 -22.11 16.37 1.37
N GLY A 247 -21.46 15.80 2.39
CA GLY A 247 -20.90 14.45 2.32
C GLY A 247 -21.98 13.41 2.06
N SER A 248 -23.09 13.44 2.80
CA SER A 248 -24.21 12.51 2.63
C SER A 248 -24.92 12.66 1.27
N LEU A 249 -24.81 13.82 0.63
CA LEU A 249 -25.44 14.08 -0.67
C LEU A 249 -24.53 13.69 -1.85
N PHE A 250 -23.21 13.82 -1.69
CA PHE A 250 -22.28 13.74 -2.81
C PHE A 250 -21.27 12.60 -2.72
N ASN A 251 -20.87 12.16 -1.52
CA ASN A 251 -19.94 11.05 -1.39
C ASN A 251 -20.66 9.73 -1.71
N GLY A 252 -19.92 8.78 -2.26
CA GLY A 252 -20.40 7.41 -2.45
C GLY A 252 -20.65 6.69 -1.14
N GLU A 253 -21.28 5.51 -1.24
CA GLU A 253 -21.44 4.59 -0.11
C GLU A 253 -20.08 4.23 0.51
N SER A 254 -20.09 4.03 1.83
CA SER A 254 -18.90 3.67 2.61
C SER A 254 -18.79 2.17 2.76
N PHE A 255 -17.60 1.64 2.46
CA PHE A 255 -17.24 0.24 2.58
C PHE A 255 -16.06 0.09 3.54
N ALA A 256 -15.94 -1.09 4.15
CA ALA A 256 -14.76 -1.44 4.94
C ALA A 256 -13.53 -1.53 4.01
N GLY A 257 -12.52 -0.69 4.21
CA GLY A 257 -11.33 -0.65 3.37
C GLY A 257 -10.42 -1.86 3.54
N THR A 258 -9.70 -2.24 2.48
CA THR A 258 -8.76 -3.38 2.46
C THR A 258 -7.49 -3.03 1.65
N GLY A 259 -6.43 -3.83 1.77
CA GLY A 259 -5.14 -3.56 1.13
C GLY A 259 -4.41 -2.35 1.71
N GLY A 260 -3.32 -1.94 1.09
CA GLY A 260 -2.47 -0.83 1.55
C GLY A 260 -1.50 -0.35 0.47
N PRO A 261 -0.50 0.47 0.83
CA PRO A 261 0.47 1.03 -0.11
C PRO A 261 1.26 -0.01 -0.92
N GLU A 262 1.64 -1.12 -0.29
CA GLU A 262 2.49 -2.15 -0.93
C GLU A 262 1.81 -3.48 -1.21
N THR A 263 0.48 -3.54 -1.12
CA THR A 263 -0.28 -4.72 -1.55
C THR A 263 -0.57 -4.66 -3.05
N VAL A 264 -0.84 -5.79 -3.70
CA VAL A 264 -1.24 -5.78 -5.12
C VAL A 264 -2.53 -4.99 -5.30
N PHE A 265 -3.50 -5.15 -4.40
CA PHE A 265 -4.62 -4.22 -4.26
C PHE A 265 -4.15 -2.92 -3.59
N LYS A 266 -3.38 -2.11 -4.34
CA LYS A 266 -2.76 -0.87 -3.85
C LYS A 266 -3.81 0.20 -3.53
N ASN A 267 -4.36 0.17 -2.32
CA ASN A 267 -5.18 1.24 -1.77
C ASN A 267 -4.29 2.15 -0.91
N GLN A 268 -3.60 3.06 -1.58
CA GLN A 268 -2.65 3.99 -0.99
C GLN A 268 -3.31 4.88 0.05
N PHE A 269 -2.64 5.16 1.17
CA PHE A 269 -2.95 6.30 2.03
C PHE A 269 -1.72 7.21 2.16
N LEU A 270 -1.94 8.46 2.56
CA LEU A 270 -0.85 9.39 2.85
C LEU A 270 -0.42 9.21 4.30
N ARG A 271 0.86 8.93 4.57
CA ARG A 271 1.36 8.95 5.95
C ARG A 271 1.23 10.34 6.58
N SER A 272 1.32 11.41 5.79
CA SER A 272 1.07 12.77 6.26
C SER A 272 -0.38 12.98 6.74
N ASP A 273 -1.35 12.23 6.19
CA ASP A 273 -2.73 12.20 6.68
C ASP A 273 -2.89 11.13 7.76
N ARG A 274 -2.19 11.36 8.88
CA ARG A 274 -2.20 10.46 10.03
C ARG A 274 -3.57 10.30 10.64
N ALA A 275 -4.54 11.16 10.34
CA ALA A 275 -5.80 11.26 11.09
C ALA A 275 -6.77 10.13 10.81
N ALA A 276 -6.76 9.54 9.61
CA ALA A 276 -7.82 8.60 9.24
C ALA A 276 -7.44 7.51 8.21
N TYR A 277 -6.17 7.39 7.80
CA TYR A 277 -5.68 6.34 6.87
C TYR A 277 -6.54 6.12 5.62
N HIS A 278 -7.29 7.14 5.22
CA HIS A 278 -8.24 7.04 4.11
C HIS A 278 -7.48 6.75 2.82
N PRO A 279 -8.02 5.87 1.98
CA PRO A 279 -7.46 5.65 0.64
C PRO A 279 -7.42 6.98 -0.14
N ALA A 280 -6.21 7.39 -0.52
CA ALA A 280 -5.92 8.60 -1.29
C ALA A 280 -5.70 8.30 -2.78
N ALA A 281 -5.28 7.08 -3.11
CA ALA A 281 -5.15 6.59 -4.47
C ALA A 281 -5.35 5.07 -4.52
N GLY A 282 -5.74 4.54 -5.67
CA GLY A 282 -5.87 3.11 -5.90
C GLY A 282 -6.38 2.77 -7.29
N PRO A 283 -6.66 1.49 -7.58
CA PRO A 283 -7.09 1.09 -8.90
C PRO A 283 -8.50 1.61 -9.18
N ALA A 284 -8.61 2.67 -9.98
CA ALA A 284 -9.91 3.16 -10.45
C ALA A 284 -10.64 2.13 -11.33
N PHE A 285 -9.88 1.31 -12.03
CA PHE A 285 -10.36 0.30 -12.97
C PHE A 285 -9.43 -0.91 -12.96
N ARG A 286 -10.00 -2.11 -13.05
CA ARG A 286 -9.29 -3.37 -13.29
C ARG A 286 -9.90 -4.04 -14.50
N MET A 287 -9.09 -4.77 -15.25
CA MET A 287 -9.54 -5.55 -16.40
C MET A 287 -8.72 -6.81 -16.50
N VAL A 288 -9.41 -7.89 -16.85
CA VAL A 288 -8.80 -9.18 -17.17
C VAL A 288 -9.34 -9.61 -18.52
N VAL A 289 -8.42 -9.92 -19.44
CA VAL A 289 -8.76 -10.27 -20.83
C VAL A 289 -8.24 -11.67 -21.14
N ASP A 290 -9.15 -12.56 -21.47
CA ASP A 290 -8.83 -13.84 -22.09
C ASP A 290 -8.79 -13.64 -23.61
N MET A 291 -7.59 -13.67 -24.18
CA MET A 291 -7.37 -13.48 -25.61
C MET A 291 -7.86 -14.66 -26.47
N GLY A 292 -8.08 -15.84 -25.87
CA GLY A 292 -8.65 -17.01 -26.52
C GLY A 292 -10.18 -17.08 -26.42
N ALA A 293 -10.78 -16.38 -25.46
CA ALA A 293 -12.22 -16.38 -25.17
C ALA A 293 -12.68 -15.00 -24.65
N LEU A 294 -12.78 -14.02 -25.55
CA LEU A 294 -13.05 -12.61 -25.20
C LEU A 294 -14.34 -12.41 -24.39
N GLU A 295 -15.34 -13.28 -24.56
CA GLU A 295 -16.60 -13.28 -23.82
C GLU A 295 -16.46 -13.61 -22.34
N GLN A 296 -15.36 -14.27 -21.94
CA GLN A 296 -15.04 -14.53 -20.53
C GLN A 296 -14.32 -13.35 -19.87
N SER A 297 -13.91 -12.36 -20.65
CA SER A 297 -13.18 -11.20 -20.17
C SER A 297 -14.10 -10.24 -19.40
N GLY A 298 -13.53 -9.50 -18.46
CA GLY A 298 -14.31 -8.59 -17.64
C GLY A 298 -13.50 -7.48 -17.00
N PHE A 299 -14.23 -6.53 -16.43
CA PHE A 299 -13.67 -5.37 -15.74
C PHE A 299 -14.36 -5.11 -14.40
N SER A 300 -13.70 -4.40 -13.50
CA SER A 300 -14.33 -3.82 -12.32
C SER A 300 -13.88 -2.37 -12.14
N MET A 301 -14.76 -1.50 -11.66
CA MET A 301 -14.52 -0.06 -11.58
C MET A 301 -14.98 0.49 -10.24
N ALA A 302 -14.14 1.31 -9.62
CA ALA A 302 -14.49 2.02 -8.40
C ALA A 302 -15.52 3.12 -8.71
N GLY A 303 -16.61 3.20 -7.95
CA GLY A 303 -17.69 4.14 -8.24
C GLY A 303 -18.71 3.56 -9.22
N GLY A 304 -18.94 4.28 -10.31
CA GLY A 304 -19.86 3.90 -11.39
C GLY A 304 -19.60 4.74 -12.63
N GLU A 305 -20.26 4.39 -13.73
CA GLU A 305 -20.04 5.04 -15.03
C GLU A 305 -20.47 6.52 -15.04
N SER A 306 -21.41 6.90 -14.19
CA SER A 306 -21.92 8.26 -14.14
C SER A 306 -21.17 9.11 -13.12
N GLY A 307 -20.73 10.31 -13.52
CA GLY A 307 -20.23 11.32 -12.59
C GLY A 307 -21.31 12.13 -11.85
N TRP A 308 -22.61 11.84 -12.08
CA TRP A 308 -23.71 12.60 -11.49
C TRP A 308 -24.20 11.96 -10.18
N PRO A 309 -24.10 12.62 -9.01
CA PRO A 309 -24.39 12.01 -7.70
C PRO A 309 -25.80 11.43 -7.54
N LYS A 310 -26.80 11.92 -8.30
CA LYS A 310 -28.18 11.39 -8.26
C LYS A 310 -28.45 10.32 -9.32
N SER A 311 -27.46 9.95 -10.12
CA SER A 311 -27.59 8.86 -11.08
C SER A 311 -27.60 7.52 -10.33
N PRO A 312 -28.43 6.54 -10.74
CA PRO A 312 -28.30 5.18 -10.22
C PRO A 312 -26.93 4.56 -10.55
N HIS A 313 -26.20 5.11 -11.53
CA HIS A 313 -24.89 4.62 -11.96
C HIS A 313 -23.71 5.43 -11.40
N TYR A 314 -23.91 6.18 -10.30
CA TYR A 314 -22.84 6.97 -9.68
C TYR A 314 -21.85 6.13 -8.87
N GLY A 315 -22.34 5.08 -8.21
CA GLY A 315 -21.57 4.26 -7.28
C GLY A 315 -21.89 2.77 -7.34
N ASP A 316 -22.73 2.35 -8.29
CA ASP A 316 -23.31 0.99 -8.38
C ASP A 316 -22.30 -0.11 -8.70
N LEU A 317 -21.10 0.23 -9.17
CA LEU A 317 -20.02 -0.72 -9.44
C LEU A 317 -19.06 -0.88 -8.25
N THR A 318 -19.17 -0.05 -7.21
CA THR A 318 -18.21 -0.04 -6.08
C THR A 318 -18.19 -1.37 -5.33
N ALA A 319 -19.35 -1.98 -5.08
CA ALA A 319 -19.41 -3.27 -4.38
C ALA A 319 -18.81 -4.42 -5.21
N ASP A 320 -19.07 -4.45 -6.52
CA ASP A 320 -18.45 -5.39 -7.45
C ASP A 320 -16.92 -5.18 -7.51
N TRP A 321 -16.46 -3.92 -7.51
CA TRP A 321 -15.04 -3.57 -7.47
C TRP A 321 -14.32 -3.94 -6.16
N MET A 322 -14.98 -3.77 -5.01
CA MET A 322 -14.45 -4.18 -3.71
C MET A 322 -14.28 -5.69 -3.62
N SER A 323 -15.23 -6.45 -4.17
CA SER A 323 -15.22 -7.92 -4.17
C SER A 323 -14.46 -8.55 -5.35
N GLY A 324 -14.00 -7.73 -6.31
CA GLY A 324 -13.31 -8.21 -7.52
C GLY A 324 -14.23 -8.93 -8.50
N LYS A 325 -15.54 -8.81 -8.32
CA LYS A 325 -16.52 -9.32 -9.26
C LYS A 325 -16.44 -8.51 -10.56
N LEU A 326 -16.19 -9.21 -11.65
CA LEU A 326 -16.05 -8.59 -12.96
C LEU A 326 -17.40 -8.42 -13.64
N ARG A 327 -17.57 -7.29 -14.32
CA ARG A 327 -18.62 -7.01 -15.31
C ARG A 327 -18.11 -7.42 -16.70
N PRO A 328 -18.97 -7.96 -17.58
CA PRO A 328 -18.55 -8.29 -18.95
C PRO A 328 -17.98 -7.08 -19.71
N LEU A 329 -16.89 -7.26 -20.45
CA LEU A 329 -16.34 -6.20 -21.31
C LEU A 329 -17.23 -5.92 -22.54
N THR A 330 -17.91 -6.95 -23.03
CA THR A 330 -18.82 -6.85 -24.17
C THR A 330 -20.27 -6.80 -23.68
N PRO A 331 -21.16 -6.07 -24.38
CA PRO A 331 -22.60 -6.24 -24.17
C PRO A 331 -22.96 -7.73 -24.30
N THR A 332 -23.75 -8.26 -23.37
CA THR A 332 -24.27 -9.62 -23.49
C THR A 332 -25.08 -9.75 -24.78
N GLU A 333 -25.04 -10.92 -25.44
CA GLU A 333 -25.91 -11.18 -26.59
C GLU A 333 -27.37 -10.86 -26.23
N GLY A 334 -27.99 -9.98 -27.03
CA GLY A 334 -29.28 -9.34 -26.73
C GLY A 334 -29.21 -7.85 -26.42
N GLY A 335 -28.00 -7.29 -26.25
CA GLY A 335 -27.80 -5.84 -26.13
C GLY A 335 -28.24 -5.08 -27.39
N THR A 336 -28.91 -3.94 -27.19
CA THR A 336 -29.38 -3.07 -28.27
C THR A 336 -28.22 -2.67 -29.18
N LYS A 337 -28.24 -3.12 -30.44
CA LYS A 337 -27.32 -2.64 -31.48
C LYS A 337 -27.74 -1.22 -31.87
N ILE A 338 -27.01 -0.22 -31.38
CA ILE A 338 -27.17 1.16 -31.86
C ILE A 338 -26.52 1.24 -33.24
N ARG A 339 -27.34 1.34 -34.28
CA ARG A 339 -26.88 1.65 -35.63
C ARG A 339 -26.93 3.16 -35.82
N PHE A 340 -25.77 3.81 -35.85
CA PHE A 340 -25.69 5.18 -36.35
C PHE A 340 -25.99 5.16 -37.84
N VAL A 341 -27.09 5.80 -38.23
CA VAL A 341 -27.48 5.99 -39.63
C VAL A 341 -27.01 7.39 -40.04
N PRO A 342 -26.40 7.56 -41.23
CA PRO A 342 -25.82 8.83 -41.67
C PRO A 342 -26.77 10.03 -41.61
#